data_AF-A0A7V1Q1Z2-F1
#
_entry.id   AF-A0A7V1Q1Z2-F1
#
_cell.length_a   1.000
_cell.length_b   1.000
_cell.length_c   1.000
_cell.angle_alpha   90.00
_cell.angle_beta   90.00
_cell.angle_gamma   90.00
#
_symmetry.space_group_name_H-M   'P 1'
#
loop_
_entity.id
_entity.type
_entity.pdbx_description
1 polymer ?
#
loop_
_entity_poly.entity_id
_entity_poly.type
_entity_poly.pdbx_seq_one_letter_code
_entity_poly.pdbx_strand_id
1 'polypeptide(L)'
;MRFFAIFVCLVFASVSSGEPEAEVEALLSQMHEATKAADADTYFNLFTDDAVFFGTDIWERWPLDEFEALYRPYMESGRGWWFQMRDRHVTIQPGGSVALFDETLYSDAYGQCRGTGACRLEDGTWKIASYHLDITMPNGIADELVSLIRQYEASHIELMTFNIRYGTANDGLNAWPNRRGLVAELIRAEAPDVLGLQEALRLQIDELAEELPGYAWVGAGRDDGAEAGEFTPIFYSTDKLRLINHHTFWLSDTPDVPGSATYGNTIPRICTWASFEPIHTDDPQRFIVANVHLDHQSPESRLKAIRQIRRTITAEANNAPIFIIGDFNCLPDSEPVRELTDNGWKPSLEGDVGTFHSFTGNAGSRRIDLILVPNEHTVEQAEVITVGGERGIWPSDHFPVHATVTLNPNIAE
;
A
#
# COMPACT_ATOMS: atom_id res chain seq x y z
N MET A 1 -4.76 -64.35 59.85
CA MET A 1 -4.66 -62.99 59.28
C MET A 1 -3.29 -62.85 58.64
N ARG A 2 -3.23 -62.82 57.30
CA ARG A 2 -2.01 -62.57 56.53
C ARG A 2 -1.90 -61.07 56.28
N PHE A 3 -0.85 -60.42 56.75
CA PHE A 3 -0.52 -59.04 56.40
C PHE A 3 0.30 -59.04 55.11
N PHE A 4 -0.22 -58.41 54.07
CA PHE A 4 0.49 -58.11 52.83
C PHE A 4 1.10 -56.71 52.99
N ALA A 5 2.42 -56.59 52.95
CA ALA A 5 3.10 -55.31 52.89
C ALA A 5 3.23 -54.92 51.41
N ILE A 6 2.56 -53.84 51.00
CA ILE A 6 2.70 -53.26 49.67
C ILE A 6 3.92 -52.33 49.71
N PHE A 7 4.94 -52.67 48.94
CA PHE A 7 6.11 -51.83 48.70
C PHE A 7 5.80 -50.90 47.52
N VAL A 8 5.60 -49.61 47.79
CA VAL A 8 5.43 -48.59 46.76
C VAL A 8 6.82 -48.14 46.30
N CYS A 9 7.24 -48.59 45.12
CA CYS A 9 8.41 -48.05 44.42
C CYS A 9 8.03 -46.69 43.82
N LEU A 10 8.51 -45.61 44.43
CA LEU A 10 8.55 -44.28 43.82
C LEU A 10 9.69 -44.25 42.79
N VAL A 11 9.33 -44.32 41.51
CA VAL A 11 10.25 -44.03 40.40
C VAL A 11 10.30 -42.51 40.27
N PHE A 12 11.40 -41.89 40.71
CA PHE A 12 11.71 -40.53 40.32
C PHE A 12 12.17 -40.55 38.85
N ALA A 13 11.30 -40.11 37.95
CA ALA A 13 11.72 -39.73 36.61
C ALA A 13 12.62 -38.49 36.74
N SER A 14 13.90 -38.65 36.46
CA SER A 14 14.85 -37.54 36.33
C SER A 14 14.49 -36.75 35.08
N VAL A 15 13.73 -35.66 35.24
CA VAL A 15 13.64 -34.62 34.23
C VAL A 15 15.02 -34.00 34.16
N SER A 16 15.70 -34.18 33.03
CA SER A 16 16.87 -33.41 32.67
C SER A 16 16.45 -31.94 32.62
N SER A 17 16.65 -31.21 33.70
CA SER A 17 16.49 -29.75 33.70
C SER A 17 17.74 -29.19 33.06
N GLY A 18 17.68 -28.94 31.75
CA GLY A 18 18.56 -27.93 31.18
C GLY A 18 18.30 -26.61 31.90
N GLU A 19 19.29 -25.75 32.00
CA GLU A 19 19.02 -24.35 32.36
C GLU A 19 18.14 -23.78 31.23
N PRO A 20 16.94 -23.23 31.52
CA PRO A 20 16.01 -22.79 30.48
C PRO A 20 16.63 -21.82 29.47
N GLU A 21 17.60 -21.00 29.90
CA GLU A 21 18.43 -20.16 29.05
C GLU A 21 19.15 -20.98 27.96
N ALA A 22 19.79 -22.09 28.32
CA ALA A 22 20.50 -22.97 27.41
C ALA A 22 19.56 -23.68 26.41
N GLU A 23 18.33 -24.00 26.84
CA GLU A 23 17.31 -24.57 25.95
C GLU A 23 16.88 -23.55 24.88
N VAL A 24 16.69 -22.29 25.26
CA VAL A 24 16.38 -21.19 24.33
C VAL A 24 17.57 -20.89 23.42
N GLU A 25 18.81 -20.92 23.92
CA GLU A 25 20.00 -20.81 23.06
C GLU A 25 20.10 -21.95 22.05
N ALA A 26 19.75 -23.17 22.44
CA ALA A 26 19.73 -24.31 21.53
C ALA A 26 18.65 -24.15 20.46
N LEU A 27 17.45 -23.70 20.84
CA LEU A 27 16.34 -23.38 19.93
C LEU A 27 16.76 -22.36 18.85
N LEU A 28 17.34 -21.23 19.26
CA LEU A 28 17.78 -20.17 18.33
C LEU A 28 18.94 -20.64 17.45
N SER A 29 19.85 -21.45 17.98
CA SER A 29 20.92 -22.06 17.18
C SER A 29 20.37 -23.05 16.13
N GLN A 30 19.37 -23.84 16.51
CA GLN A 30 18.68 -24.75 15.61
C GLN A 30 17.94 -24.01 14.50
N MET A 31 17.33 -22.87 14.82
CA MET A 31 16.69 -22.00 13.82
C MET A 31 17.70 -21.55 12.74
N HIS A 32 18.88 -21.05 13.13
CA HIS A 32 19.91 -20.62 12.19
C HIS A 32 20.50 -21.76 11.34
N GLU A 33 20.67 -22.95 11.93
CA GLU A 33 21.12 -24.12 11.16
C GLU A 33 20.03 -24.63 10.20
N ALA A 34 18.76 -24.58 10.60
CA ALA A 34 17.63 -24.94 9.74
C ALA A 34 17.50 -23.97 8.55
N THR A 35 17.60 -22.65 8.77
CA THR A 35 17.61 -21.69 7.65
C THR A 35 18.80 -21.91 6.74
N LYS A 36 20.00 -22.13 7.28
CA LYS A 36 21.21 -22.38 6.48
C LYS A 36 21.11 -23.65 5.64
N ALA A 37 20.53 -24.72 6.20
CA ALA A 37 20.31 -25.99 5.51
C ALA A 37 19.10 -25.96 4.56
N ALA A 38 18.35 -24.85 4.51
CA ALA A 38 17.08 -24.73 3.81
C ALA A 38 16.05 -25.81 4.24
N ASP A 39 16.07 -26.20 5.52
CA ASP A 39 15.15 -27.16 6.12
C ASP A 39 13.88 -26.44 6.62
N ALA A 40 12.91 -26.29 5.72
CA ALA A 40 11.66 -25.59 6.00
C ALA A 40 10.87 -26.26 7.13
N ASP A 41 10.79 -27.59 7.14
CA ASP A 41 10.00 -28.32 8.14
C ASP A 41 10.58 -28.13 9.53
N THR A 42 11.90 -28.25 9.71
CA THR A 42 12.50 -27.95 11.01
C THR A 42 12.27 -26.50 11.37
N TYR A 43 12.55 -25.56 10.47
CA TYR A 43 12.49 -24.13 10.74
C TYR A 43 11.12 -23.67 11.24
N PHE A 44 10.04 -23.93 10.49
CA PHE A 44 8.69 -23.47 10.85
C PHE A 44 8.14 -24.17 12.11
N ASN A 45 8.56 -25.40 12.41
CA ASN A 45 8.16 -26.10 13.64
C ASN A 45 8.77 -25.50 14.93
N LEU A 46 9.79 -24.64 14.82
CA LEU A 46 10.38 -23.95 15.98
C LEU A 46 9.55 -22.76 16.47
N PHE A 47 8.54 -22.33 15.71
CA PHE A 47 7.69 -21.19 16.03
C PHE A 47 6.39 -21.61 16.73
N THR A 48 5.79 -20.67 17.46
CA THR A 48 4.41 -20.80 17.96
C THR A 48 3.42 -20.54 16.83
N ASP A 49 2.22 -21.13 16.92
CA ASP A 49 1.21 -21.00 15.85
C ASP A 49 0.74 -19.54 15.63
N ASP A 50 0.90 -18.68 16.64
CA ASP A 50 0.59 -17.25 16.63
C ASP A 50 1.84 -16.35 16.43
N ALA A 51 2.97 -16.94 16.00
CA ALA A 51 4.21 -16.19 15.88
C ALA A 51 4.12 -15.09 14.82
N VAL A 52 4.87 -14.01 15.04
CA VAL A 52 5.00 -12.90 14.09
C VAL A 52 6.47 -12.67 13.77
N PHE A 53 6.78 -12.63 12.48
CA PHE A 53 8.10 -12.25 11.98
C PHE A 53 8.08 -10.80 11.51
N PHE A 54 9.10 -10.05 11.91
CA PHE A 54 9.34 -8.68 11.46
C PHE A 54 10.61 -8.65 10.61
N GLY A 55 10.44 -8.20 9.37
CA GLY A 55 11.54 -8.02 8.44
C GLY A 55 12.25 -6.68 8.63
N THR A 56 13.08 -6.32 7.65
CA THR A 56 13.92 -5.12 7.69
C THR A 56 13.23 -3.88 7.14
N ASP A 57 12.20 -4.06 6.30
CA ASP A 57 11.37 -2.96 5.80
C ASP A 57 10.22 -2.66 6.79
N ILE A 58 9.80 -1.40 6.87
CA ILE A 58 8.83 -0.92 7.86
C ILE A 58 7.45 -1.58 7.76
N TRP A 59 7.10 -2.13 6.59
CA TRP A 59 5.83 -2.82 6.36
C TRP A 59 5.90 -4.33 6.59
N GLU A 60 7.10 -4.89 6.77
CA GLU A 60 7.32 -6.33 6.91
C GLU A 60 6.90 -6.82 8.30
N ARG A 61 5.62 -7.19 8.43
CA ARG A 61 5.04 -7.84 9.62
C ARG A 61 4.17 -9.01 9.20
N TRP A 62 4.72 -10.22 9.30
CA TRP A 62 4.04 -11.42 8.84
C TRP A 62 3.63 -12.33 10.01
N PRO A 63 2.32 -12.63 10.15
CA PRO A 63 1.89 -13.84 10.84
C PRO A 63 2.59 -15.08 10.25
N LEU A 64 2.82 -16.10 11.09
CA LEU A 64 3.61 -17.28 10.70
C LEU A 64 3.07 -17.98 9.45
N ASP A 65 1.76 -18.09 9.29
CA ASP A 65 1.12 -18.75 8.15
C ASP A 65 1.36 -18.00 6.83
N GLU A 66 1.27 -16.67 6.84
CA GLU A 66 1.63 -15.82 5.70
C GLU A 66 3.12 -15.91 5.38
N PHE A 67 3.97 -15.86 6.41
CA PHE A 67 5.42 -15.99 6.26
C PHE A 67 5.80 -17.35 5.68
N GLU A 68 5.21 -18.43 6.18
CA GLU A 68 5.45 -19.78 5.69
C GLU A 68 5.01 -19.94 4.23
N ALA A 69 3.83 -19.43 3.87
CA ALA A 69 3.34 -19.49 2.49
C ALA A 69 4.31 -18.82 1.50
N LEU A 70 4.96 -17.73 1.90
CA LEU A 70 5.93 -17.00 1.08
C LEU A 70 7.29 -17.69 1.03
N TYR A 71 7.80 -18.14 2.17
CA TYR A 71 9.22 -18.51 2.31
C TYR A 71 9.49 -20.02 2.28
N ARG A 72 8.51 -20.88 2.53
CA ARG A 72 8.65 -22.33 2.35
C ARG A 72 9.05 -22.71 0.92
N PRO A 73 8.41 -22.21 -0.16
CA PRO A 73 8.83 -22.51 -1.53
C PRO A 73 10.27 -22.03 -1.83
N TYR A 74 10.69 -20.92 -1.20
CA TYR A 74 12.06 -20.43 -1.32
C TYR A 74 13.06 -21.40 -0.68
N MET A 75 12.80 -21.86 0.54
CA MET A 75 13.64 -22.87 1.22
C MET A 75 13.66 -24.20 0.48
N GLU A 76 12.51 -24.69 0.03
CA GLU A 76 12.39 -25.93 -0.75
C GLU A 76 13.12 -25.88 -2.10
N SER A 77 13.38 -24.68 -2.63
CA SER A 77 14.26 -24.48 -3.80
C SER A 77 15.76 -24.64 -3.49
N GLY A 78 16.10 -25.01 -2.24
CA GLY A 78 17.48 -25.18 -1.75
C GLY A 78 18.15 -23.87 -1.34
N ARG A 79 17.37 -22.79 -1.18
CA ARG A 79 17.88 -21.47 -0.80
C ARG A 79 17.55 -21.17 0.65
N GLY A 80 18.59 -21.05 1.45
CA GLY A 80 18.51 -20.67 2.85
C GLY A 80 19.09 -19.28 3.10
N TRP A 81 19.00 -18.83 4.36
CA TRP A 81 19.74 -17.67 4.85
C TRP A 81 20.80 -18.12 5.84
N TRP A 82 21.99 -17.57 5.70
CA TRP A 82 23.09 -17.82 6.60
C TRP A 82 23.38 -16.60 7.45
N PHE A 83 23.43 -16.82 8.76
CA PHE A 83 23.86 -15.85 9.75
C PHE A 83 24.93 -16.46 10.64
N GLN A 84 26.01 -15.74 10.87
CA GLN A 84 26.98 -16.05 11.90
C GLN A 84 26.58 -15.35 13.18
N MET A 85 26.07 -16.11 14.16
CA MET A 85 25.87 -15.60 15.52
C MET A 85 27.23 -15.23 16.13
N ARG A 86 27.31 -14.02 16.67
CA ARG A 86 28.51 -13.47 17.30
C ARG A 86 28.38 -13.36 18.82
N ASP A 87 27.22 -12.90 19.25
CA ASP A 87 26.87 -12.75 20.66
C ASP A 87 25.37 -12.97 20.83
N ARG A 88 24.95 -13.47 21.98
CA ARG A 88 23.54 -13.73 22.30
C ARG A 88 23.31 -13.54 23.79
N HIS A 89 22.22 -12.85 24.12
CA HIS A 89 21.69 -12.77 25.46
C HIS A 89 20.30 -13.36 25.49
N VAL A 90 20.04 -14.16 26.52
CA VAL A 90 18.71 -14.71 26.82
C VAL A 90 18.37 -14.34 28.25
N THR A 91 17.15 -13.84 28.46
CA THR A 91 16.64 -13.53 29.79
C THR A 91 15.29 -14.19 30.00
N ILE A 92 15.24 -15.16 30.92
CA ILE A 92 13.99 -15.79 31.35
C ILE A 92 13.19 -14.78 32.19
N GLN A 93 11.97 -14.53 31.77
CA GLN A 93 11.07 -13.58 32.43
C GLN A 93 10.47 -14.18 33.72
N PRO A 94 10.02 -13.34 34.66
CA PRO A 94 9.26 -13.80 35.82
C PRO A 94 8.09 -14.72 35.40
N GLY A 95 8.00 -15.89 36.03
CA GLY A 95 7.03 -16.93 35.65
C GLY A 95 7.64 -18.09 34.85
N GLY A 96 8.84 -17.91 34.28
CA GLY A 96 9.64 -19.01 33.72
C GLY A 96 9.16 -19.58 32.38
N SER A 97 8.09 -19.03 31.80
CA SER A 97 7.48 -19.53 30.56
C SER A 97 7.68 -18.60 29.36
N VAL A 98 8.36 -17.48 29.55
CA VAL A 98 8.71 -16.52 28.49
C VAL A 98 10.18 -16.20 28.61
N ALA A 99 10.87 -16.13 27.47
CA ALA A 99 12.24 -15.67 27.37
C ALA A 99 12.31 -14.51 26.39
N LEU A 100 13.09 -13.49 26.71
CA LEU A 100 13.46 -12.44 25.76
C LEU A 100 14.88 -12.72 25.29
N PHE A 101 15.16 -12.44 24.01
CA PHE A 101 16.50 -12.57 23.48
C PHE A 101 16.89 -11.39 22.60
N ASP A 102 18.19 -11.13 22.58
CA ASP A 102 18.87 -10.33 21.57
C ASP A 102 20.15 -11.04 21.15
N GLU A 103 20.45 -11.01 19.86
CA GLU A 103 21.68 -11.57 19.31
C GLU A 103 22.27 -10.64 18.25
N THR A 104 23.60 -10.60 18.21
CA THR A 104 24.33 -9.94 17.14
C THR A 104 24.74 -10.97 16.10
N LEU A 105 24.42 -10.65 14.86
CA LEU A 105 24.57 -11.53 13.72
C LEU A 105 25.46 -10.87 12.68
N TYR A 106 26.09 -11.69 11.86
CA TYR A 106 26.72 -11.24 10.62
C TYR A 106 26.17 -12.05 9.44
N SER A 107 25.78 -11.37 8.37
CA SER A 107 25.49 -12.00 7.08
C SER A 107 26.21 -11.25 5.96
N ASP A 108 26.52 -11.94 4.87
CA ASP A 108 27.13 -11.26 3.71
C ASP A 108 26.16 -10.30 3.02
N ALA A 109 24.84 -10.51 3.17
CA ALA A 109 23.81 -9.67 2.57
C ALA A 109 23.56 -8.36 3.36
N TYR A 110 23.59 -8.44 4.70
CA TYR A 110 23.22 -7.31 5.57
C TYR A 110 24.38 -6.75 6.40
N GLY A 111 25.55 -7.39 6.36
CA GLY A 111 26.66 -7.04 7.25
C GLY A 111 26.32 -7.35 8.71
N GLN A 112 26.56 -6.40 9.62
CA GLN A 112 26.15 -6.54 11.02
C GLN A 112 24.64 -6.32 11.16
N CYS A 113 23.96 -7.33 11.68
CA CYS A 113 22.53 -7.33 11.92
C CYS A 113 22.25 -7.78 13.35
N ARG A 114 20.99 -7.62 13.77
CA ARG A 114 20.53 -8.01 15.10
C ARG A 114 19.25 -8.82 14.97
N GLY A 115 19.23 -9.97 15.66
CA GLY A 115 18.01 -10.73 15.90
C GLY A 115 17.48 -10.34 17.28
N THR A 116 16.22 -9.91 17.40
CA THR A 116 15.57 -9.71 18.70
C THR A 116 14.21 -10.38 18.73
N GLY A 117 13.73 -10.76 19.90
CA GLY A 117 12.41 -11.33 19.99
C GLY A 117 12.09 -11.98 21.33
N ALA A 118 11.08 -12.84 21.28
CA ALA A 118 10.60 -13.57 22.43
C ALA A 118 10.35 -15.04 22.10
N CYS A 119 10.65 -15.90 23.07
CA CYS A 119 10.30 -17.31 23.05
C CYS A 119 9.26 -17.61 24.15
N ARG A 120 8.39 -18.58 23.90
CA ARG A 120 7.36 -19.05 24.82
C ARG A 120 7.51 -20.55 25.04
N LEU A 121 7.37 -20.98 26.28
CA LEU A 121 7.37 -22.39 26.65
C LEU A 121 5.97 -22.97 26.43
N GLU A 122 5.82 -23.92 25.51
CA GLU A 122 4.57 -24.59 25.18
C GLU A 122 4.73 -26.10 25.35
N ASP A 123 3.85 -26.71 26.15
CA ASP A 123 3.89 -28.15 26.44
C ASP A 123 5.28 -28.70 26.83
N GLY A 124 6.05 -27.87 27.53
CA GLY A 124 7.41 -28.20 28.00
C GLY A 124 8.51 -28.05 26.94
N THR A 125 8.23 -27.42 25.79
CA THR A 125 9.20 -27.13 24.73
C THR A 125 9.21 -25.63 24.42
N TRP A 126 10.39 -25.04 24.34
CA TRP A 126 10.53 -23.63 23.94
C TRP A 126 10.28 -23.46 22.45
N LYS A 127 9.50 -22.43 22.10
CA LYS A 127 9.20 -22.02 20.72
C LYS A 127 9.36 -20.52 20.55
N ILE A 128 9.65 -20.07 19.34
CA ILE A 128 9.81 -18.67 18.99
C ILE A 128 8.42 -18.05 18.77
N ALA A 129 8.09 -17.02 19.54
CA ALA A 129 6.80 -16.32 19.45
C ALA A 129 6.90 -15.00 18.66
N SER A 130 8.09 -14.40 18.61
CA SER A 130 8.35 -13.26 17.73
C SER A 130 9.83 -13.21 17.39
N TYR A 131 10.13 -12.77 16.16
CA TYR A 131 11.50 -12.57 15.70
C TYR A 131 11.56 -11.31 14.84
N HIS A 132 12.47 -10.40 15.18
CA HIS A 132 12.81 -9.20 14.44
C HIS A 132 14.21 -9.35 13.87
N LEU A 133 14.36 -9.13 12.58
CA LEU A 133 15.67 -9.01 11.93
C LEU A 133 15.95 -7.54 11.59
N ASP A 134 16.90 -6.94 12.30
CA ASP A 134 17.24 -5.53 12.11
C ASP A 134 18.60 -5.38 11.38
N ILE A 135 18.65 -4.48 10.40
CA ILE A 135 19.92 -3.96 9.88
C ILE A 135 20.44 -2.92 10.88
N THR A 136 21.65 -3.12 11.40
CA THR A 136 22.19 -2.20 12.40
C THR A 136 22.92 -1.03 11.72
N MET A 137 22.65 0.20 12.19
CA MET A 137 23.23 1.42 11.64
C MET A 137 24.39 1.93 12.51
N PRO A 138 25.63 1.99 11.99
CA PRO A 138 26.72 2.66 12.69
C PRO A 138 26.48 4.17 12.83
N ASN A 139 26.69 4.71 14.04
CA ASN A 139 26.48 6.15 14.31
C ASN A 139 27.27 7.09 13.38
N GLY A 140 28.42 6.66 12.86
CA GLY A 140 29.27 7.48 11.98
C GLY A 140 28.71 7.70 10.57
N ILE A 141 27.71 6.92 10.14
CA ILE A 141 27.04 7.06 8.84
C ILE A 141 25.54 7.36 8.99
N ALA A 142 25.07 7.60 10.22
CA ALA A 142 23.64 7.73 10.51
C ALA A 142 22.98 8.88 9.75
N ASP A 143 23.63 10.05 9.72
CA ASP A 143 23.10 11.22 9.03
C ASP A 143 22.99 11.03 7.51
N GLU A 144 23.96 10.33 6.91
CA GLU A 144 23.94 9.98 5.48
C GLU A 144 22.81 8.99 5.18
N LEU A 145 22.66 7.94 5.99
CA LEU A 145 21.59 6.96 5.79
C LEU A 145 20.20 7.58 5.98
N VAL A 146 20.01 8.43 7.00
CA VAL A 146 18.75 9.16 7.20
C VAL A 146 18.43 10.04 5.99
N SER A 147 19.44 10.68 5.39
CA SER A 147 19.24 11.49 4.18
C SER A 147 18.85 10.63 2.98
N LEU A 148 19.47 9.45 2.82
CA LEU A 148 19.12 8.49 1.77
C LEU A 148 17.70 7.93 1.92
N ILE A 149 17.28 7.57 3.14
CA ILE A 149 15.91 7.11 3.43
C ILE A 149 14.91 8.20 3.06
N ARG A 150 15.15 9.44 3.52
CA ARG A 150 14.29 10.58 3.19
C ARG A 150 14.20 10.85 1.70
N GLN A 151 15.30 10.74 0.97
CA GLN A 151 15.31 10.91 -0.47
C GLN A 151 14.59 9.76 -1.19
N TYR A 152 14.76 8.53 -0.71
CA TYR A 152 14.06 7.35 -1.21
C TYR A 152 12.53 7.52 -1.01
N GLU A 153 12.08 7.79 0.22
CA GLU A 153 10.67 8.01 0.51
C GLU A 153 10.07 9.18 -0.27
N ALA A 154 10.82 10.29 -0.41
CA ALA A 154 10.34 11.45 -1.15
C ALA A 154 10.23 11.24 -2.67
N SER A 155 10.96 10.27 -3.24
CA SER A 155 10.87 9.94 -4.65
C SER A 155 9.83 8.87 -4.96
N HIS A 156 9.34 8.12 -3.96
CA HIS A 156 8.30 7.11 -4.15
C HIS A 156 6.94 7.71 -3.82
N ILE A 157 6.08 7.81 -4.84
CA ILE A 157 4.76 8.40 -4.72
C ILE A 157 3.71 7.32 -4.91
N GLU A 158 2.84 7.18 -3.91
CA GLU A 158 1.68 6.30 -3.96
C GLU A 158 0.48 7.05 -4.57
N LEU A 159 0.00 6.58 -5.71
CA LEU A 159 -1.10 7.17 -6.46
C LEU A 159 -2.29 6.22 -6.48
N MET A 160 -3.48 6.74 -6.22
CA MET A 160 -4.72 5.97 -6.29
C MET A 160 -5.81 6.73 -7.04
N THR A 161 -6.57 6.03 -7.88
CA THR A 161 -7.83 6.54 -8.43
C THR A 161 -8.99 5.64 -8.05
N PHE A 162 -10.10 6.26 -7.65
CA PHE A 162 -11.27 5.52 -7.20
C PHE A 162 -12.58 6.25 -7.51
N ASN A 163 -13.35 5.74 -8.49
CA ASN A 163 -14.73 6.17 -8.67
C ASN A 163 -15.55 5.58 -7.53
N ILE A 164 -16.05 6.43 -6.63
CA ILE A 164 -16.75 6.00 -5.42
C ILE A 164 -18.26 5.96 -5.58
N ARG A 165 -18.80 6.12 -6.79
CA ARG A 165 -20.24 6.13 -7.09
C ARG A 165 -21.02 7.22 -6.34
N TYR A 166 -21.81 8.02 -7.04
CA TYR A 166 -22.52 9.13 -6.37
C TYR A 166 -23.53 8.64 -5.31
N GLY A 167 -23.56 9.31 -4.16
CA GLY A 167 -24.19 8.76 -2.96
C GLY A 167 -25.72 8.80 -2.93
N THR A 168 -26.35 9.55 -3.83
CA THR A 168 -27.82 9.63 -3.96
C THR A 168 -28.40 8.63 -4.95
N ALA A 169 -27.56 7.75 -5.54
CA ALA A 169 -27.99 6.67 -6.40
C ALA A 169 -28.90 5.67 -5.65
N ASN A 170 -29.91 5.15 -6.34
CA ASN A 170 -30.79 4.11 -5.78
C ASN A 170 -30.17 2.72 -5.90
N ASP A 171 -29.05 2.50 -5.20
CA ASP A 171 -28.21 1.30 -5.30
C ASP A 171 -28.59 0.20 -4.27
N GLY A 172 -29.73 0.33 -3.60
CA GLY A 172 -30.27 -0.69 -2.69
C GLY A 172 -29.31 -1.03 -1.53
N LEU A 173 -28.84 -2.28 -1.47
CA LEU A 173 -27.85 -2.70 -0.46
C LEU A 173 -26.52 -1.95 -0.60
N ASN A 174 -26.18 -1.48 -1.79
CA ASN A 174 -24.97 -0.72 -2.09
C ASN A 174 -25.17 0.81 -2.01
N ALA A 175 -26.25 1.28 -1.37
CA ALA A 175 -26.42 2.71 -1.10
C ALA A 175 -25.27 3.23 -0.21
N TRP A 176 -24.88 4.50 -0.41
CA TRP A 176 -23.74 5.12 0.27
C TRP A 176 -23.65 4.88 1.79
N PRO A 177 -24.73 5.03 2.59
CA PRO A 177 -24.66 4.79 4.03
C PRO A 177 -24.17 3.39 4.43
N ASN A 178 -24.35 2.39 3.56
CA ASN A 178 -23.95 1.00 3.82
C ASN A 178 -22.50 0.73 3.43
N ARG A 179 -21.90 1.54 2.55
CA ARG A 179 -20.56 1.30 1.99
C ARG A 179 -19.52 2.35 2.35
N ARG A 180 -19.91 3.51 2.90
CA ARG A 180 -18.97 4.58 3.29
C ARG A 180 -17.85 4.10 4.21
N GLY A 181 -18.15 3.21 5.16
CA GLY A 181 -17.17 2.64 6.07
C GLY A 181 -16.16 1.75 5.35
N LEU A 182 -16.64 0.94 4.39
CA LEU A 182 -15.78 0.08 3.55
C LEU A 182 -14.90 0.92 2.61
N VAL A 183 -15.42 2.03 2.07
CA VAL A 183 -14.62 2.97 1.26
C VAL A 183 -13.50 3.59 2.10
N ALA A 184 -13.81 4.09 3.29
CA ALA A 184 -12.81 4.66 4.19
C ALA A 184 -11.79 3.62 4.66
N GLU A 185 -12.22 2.41 5.00
CA GLU A 185 -11.35 1.31 5.38
C GLU A 185 -10.39 0.93 4.25
N LEU A 186 -10.89 0.79 3.02
CA LEU A 186 -10.05 0.52 1.85
C LEU A 186 -9.01 1.62 1.66
N ILE A 187 -9.42 2.91 1.65
CA ILE A 187 -8.47 4.02 1.50
C ILE A 187 -7.41 4.03 2.61
N ARG A 188 -7.78 3.71 3.86
CA ARG A 188 -6.83 3.61 4.97
C ARG A 188 -5.87 2.43 4.83
N ALA A 189 -6.33 1.31 4.28
CA ALA A 189 -5.51 0.14 4.06
C ALA A 189 -4.46 0.37 2.96
N GLU A 190 -4.87 1.02 1.86
CA GLU A 190 -3.97 1.33 0.74
C GLU A 190 -3.08 2.56 1.00
N ALA A 191 -3.52 3.48 1.86
CA ALA A 191 -2.79 4.65 2.33
C ALA A 191 -2.05 5.47 1.23
N PRO A 192 -2.72 5.85 0.12
CA PRO A 192 -2.07 6.55 -0.98
C PRO A 192 -1.60 7.97 -0.62
N ASP A 193 -0.53 8.45 -1.22
CA ASP A 193 -0.07 9.82 -1.01
C ASP A 193 -1.00 10.82 -1.69
N VAL A 194 -1.52 10.45 -2.87
CA VAL A 194 -2.53 11.20 -3.62
C VAL A 194 -3.65 10.29 -4.10
N LEU A 195 -4.88 10.65 -3.78
CA LEU A 195 -6.11 9.94 -4.14
C LEU A 195 -7.04 10.82 -4.97
N GLY A 196 -7.30 10.42 -6.21
CA GLY A 196 -8.32 11.01 -7.07
C GLY A 196 -9.66 10.28 -6.93
N LEU A 197 -10.71 10.98 -6.50
CA LEU A 197 -12.06 10.41 -6.46
C LEU A 197 -12.91 10.88 -7.65
N GLN A 198 -13.88 10.07 -8.05
CA GLN A 198 -14.90 10.45 -9.04
C GLN A 198 -16.30 10.15 -8.51
N GLU A 199 -17.30 10.83 -9.07
CA GLU A 199 -18.71 10.80 -8.66
C GLU A 199 -18.98 11.25 -7.22
N ALA A 200 -17.97 11.78 -6.52
CA ALA A 200 -18.09 12.19 -5.13
C ALA A 200 -19.00 13.42 -5.01
N LEU A 201 -20.11 13.30 -4.28
CA LEU A 201 -20.91 14.45 -3.86
C LEU A 201 -20.29 15.11 -2.63
N ARG A 202 -20.61 16.39 -2.38
CA ARG A 202 -20.06 17.13 -1.24
C ARG A 202 -20.24 16.41 0.11
N LEU A 203 -21.42 15.83 0.36
CA LEU A 203 -21.69 15.02 1.55
C LEU A 203 -20.70 13.84 1.70
N GLN A 204 -20.41 13.13 0.60
CA GLN A 204 -19.50 11.97 0.64
C GLN A 204 -18.07 12.42 0.94
N ILE A 205 -17.66 13.57 0.40
CA ILE A 205 -16.34 14.17 0.66
C ILE A 205 -16.20 14.55 2.13
N ASP A 206 -17.20 15.23 2.70
CA ASP A 206 -17.18 15.64 4.10
C ASP A 206 -17.11 14.41 5.03
N GLU A 207 -17.92 13.38 4.78
CA GLU A 207 -17.90 12.14 5.58
C GLU A 207 -16.57 11.38 5.45
N LEU A 208 -15.96 11.35 4.26
CA LEU A 208 -14.64 10.73 4.08
C LEU A 208 -13.53 11.53 4.76
N ALA A 209 -13.59 12.86 4.72
CA ALA A 209 -12.61 13.71 5.38
C ALA A 209 -12.60 13.51 6.91
N GLU A 210 -13.76 13.25 7.52
CA GLU A 210 -13.85 12.89 8.95
C GLU A 210 -13.19 11.54 9.27
N GLU A 211 -13.28 10.57 8.35
CA GLU A 211 -12.76 9.21 8.50
C GLU A 211 -11.26 9.08 8.13
N LEU A 212 -10.67 10.12 7.52
CA LEU A 212 -9.30 10.16 7.01
C LEU A 212 -8.48 11.30 7.64
N PRO A 213 -8.23 11.29 8.98
CA PRO A 213 -7.65 12.43 9.71
C PRO A 213 -6.19 12.83 9.36
N GLY A 214 -5.54 12.16 8.40
CA GLY A 214 -4.23 12.55 7.84
C GLY A 214 -4.30 13.18 6.44
N TYR A 215 -5.51 13.27 5.86
CA TYR A 215 -5.71 13.75 4.50
C TYR A 215 -6.36 15.13 4.48
N ALA A 216 -5.93 15.96 3.55
CA ALA A 216 -6.65 17.14 3.10
C ALA A 216 -7.11 16.92 1.65
N TRP A 217 -8.03 17.75 1.17
CA TRP A 217 -8.54 17.64 -0.20
C TRP A 217 -8.73 18.98 -0.88
N VAL A 218 -8.72 18.96 -2.22
CA VAL A 218 -9.02 20.10 -3.08
C VAL A 218 -9.95 19.71 -4.22
N GLY A 219 -10.74 20.67 -4.71
CA GLY A 219 -11.65 20.49 -5.84
C GLY A 219 -12.93 21.32 -5.69
N ALA A 220 -13.73 21.37 -6.76
CA ALA A 220 -15.00 22.08 -6.79
C ALA A 220 -16.11 21.24 -7.44
N GLY A 221 -17.36 21.51 -7.07
CA GLY A 221 -18.52 20.88 -7.66
C GLY A 221 -18.72 21.27 -9.12
N ARG A 222 -18.99 20.30 -9.99
CA ARG A 222 -19.05 20.52 -11.44
C ARG A 222 -20.23 21.38 -11.91
N ASP A 223 -21.26 21.58 -11.09
CA ASP A 223 -22.46 22.28 -11.54
C ASP A 223 -22.36 23.80 -11.33
N ASP A 224 -21.69 24.25 -10.26
CA ASP A 224 -21.62 25.67 -9.86
C ASP A 224 -20.21 26.19 -9.55
N GLY A 225 -19.21 25.30 -9.52
CA GLY A 225 -17.84 25.64 -9.14
C GLY A 225 -17.65 25.90 -7.65
N ALA A 226 -18.58 25.42 -6.84
CA ALA A 226 -18.54 25.47 -5.39
C ALA A 226 -18.94 24.09 -4.83
N GLU A 227 -20.19 23.92 -4.42
CA GLU A 227 -20.64 22.74 -3.67
C GLU A 227 -21.62 21.84 -4.45
N ALA A 228 -22.13 22.30 -5.59
CA ALA A 228 -23.16 21.59 -6.34
C ALA A 228 -22.58 20.62 -7.37
N GLY A 229 -23.23 19.46 -7.46
CA GLY A 229 -22.89 18.40 -8.40
C GLY A 229 -21.82 17.45 -7.88
N GLU A 230 -21.42 16.52 -8.74
CA GLU A 230 -20.29 15.64 -8.49
C GLU A 230 -18.98 16.42 -8.59
N PHE A 231 -17.99 16.00 -7.81
CA PHE A 231 -16.63 16.50 -7.80
C PHE A 231 -15.69 15.50 -8.49
N THR A 232 -14.53 16.00 -8.86
CA THR A 232 -13.32 15.19 -9.11
C THR A 232 -12.24 15.60 -8.11
N PRO A 233 -12.44 15.39 -6.79
CA PRO A 233 -11.54 15.94 -5.78
C PRO A 233 -10.22 15.18 -5.77
N ILE A 234 -9.17 15.85 -5.31
CA ILE A 234 -7.87 15.23 -5.01
C ILE A 234 -7.69 15.29 -3.50
N PHE A 235 -7.69 14.12 -2.86
CA PHE A 235 -7.23 13.92 -1.49
C PHE A 235 -5.71 13.71 -1.50
N TYR A 236 -5.01 14.20 -0.47
CA TYR A 236 -3.57 14.02 -0.34
C TYR A 236 -3.15 13.88 1.12
N SER A 237 -2.11 13.07 1.36
CA SER A 237 -1.53 12.88 2.69
C SER A 237 -0.78 14.13 3.15
N THR A 238 -1.26 14.76 4.21
CA THR A 238 -0.64 15.99 4.76
C THR A 238 0.64 15.72 5.55
N ASP A 239 0.86 14.45 5.93
CA ASP A 239 2.09 14.00 6.58
C ASP A 239 3.24 13.83 5.58
N LYS A 240 2.94 13.64 4.29
CA LYS A 240 3.96 13.42 3.25
C LYS A 240 4.09 14.59 2.28
N LEU A 241 2.99 15.29 2.00
CA LEU A 241 2.91 16.26 0.90
C LEU A 241 2.48 17.65 1.34
N ARG A 242 3.15 18.65 0.76
CA ARG A 242 2.73 20.05 0.79
C ARG A 242 2.03 20.39 -0.52
N LEU A 243 0.81 20.90 -0.42
CA LEU A 243 0.10 21.48 -1.56
C LEU A 243 0.73 22.84 -1.94
N ILE A 244 1.13 22.98 -3.20
CA ILE A 244 1.73 24.21 -3.75
C ILE A 244 0.67 25.08 -4.43
N ASN A 245 -0.13 24.48 -5.32
CA ASN A 245 -1.26 25.14 -5.96
C ASN A 245 -2.25 24.10 -6.49
N HIS A 246 -3.49 24.50 -6.75
CA HIS A 246 -4.50 23.66 -7.38
C HIS A 246 -5.50 24.49 -8.16
N HIS A 247 -6.21 23.84 -9.08
CA HIS A 247 -7.32 24.45 -9.79
C HIS A 247 -8.31 23.40 -10.32
N THR A 248 -9.57 23.79 -10.47
CA THR A 248 -10.61 23.00 -11.14
C THR A 248 -11.14 23.79 -12.34
N PHE A 249 -11.19 23.15 -13.50
CA PHE A 249 -11.70 23.75 -14.74
C PHE A 249 -12.66 22.81 -15.47
N TRP A 250 -13.54 23.39 -16.29
CA TRP A 250 -14.54 22.66 -17.07
C TRP A 250 -13.97 22.18 -18.41
N LEU A 251 -14.34 20.96 -18.78
CA LEU A 251 -13.96 20.32 -20.02
C LEU A 251 -14.90 20.77 -21.14
N SER A 252 -14.68 22.00 -21.59
CA SER A 252 -15.50 22.72 -22.57
C SER A 252 -14.69 23.83 -23.26
N ASP A 253 -15.31 24.52 -24.23
CA ASP A 253 -14.75 25.71 -24.88
C ASP A 253 -14.64 26.93 -23.92
N THR A 254 -15.29 26.86 -22.76
CA THR A 254 -15.31 27.92 -21.73
C THR A 254 -14.88 27.35 -20.37
N PRO A 255 -13.60 26.95 -20.20
CA PRO A 255 -13.12 26.23 -19.03
C PRO A 255 -13.32 26.94 -17.69
N ASP A 256 -13.45 28.27 -17.69
CA ASP A 256 -13.61 29.07 -16.49
C ASP A 256 -15.08 29.35 -16.14
N VAL A 257 -16.03 28.82 -16.94
CA VAL A 257 -17.47 29.01 -16.74
C VAL A 257 -18.06 27.76 -16.09
N PRO A 258 -18.51 27.86 -14.82
CA PRO A 258 -19.13 26.73 -14.14
C PRO A 258 -20.34 26.15 -14.88
N GLY A 259 -20.46 24.83 -14.85
CA GLY A 259 -21.54 24.09 -15.50
C GLY A 259 -21.47 24.05 -17.04
N SER A 260 -20.38 24.49 -17.66
CA SER A 260 -20.28 24.51 -19.13
C SER A 260 -20.06 23.11 -19.73
N ALA A 261 -20.72 22.85 -20.87
CA ALA A 261 -20.71 21.57 -21.57
C ALA A 261 -20.90 21.79 -23.09
N THR A 262 -19.82 22.09 -23.81
CA THR A 262 -19.88 22.47 -25.25
C THR A 262 -19.30 21.41 -26.18
N TYR A 263 -18.66 20.36 -25.66
CA TYR A 263 -18.07 19.29 -26.46
C TYR A 263 -19.06 18.18 -26.85
N GLY A 264 -20.36 18.44 -26.68
CA GLY A 264 -21.45 17.52 -27.02
C GLY A 264 -21.91 16.62 -25.87
N ASN A 265 -21.29 16.71 -24.70
CA ASN A 265 -21.76 16.12 -23.46
C ASN A 265 -22.94 16.93 -22.88
N THR A 266 -23.87 16.25 -22.22
CA THR A 266 -25.04 16.87 -21.56
C THR A 266 -24.80 17.12 -20.07
N ILE A 267 -23.83 16.41 -19.48
CA ILE A 267 -23.40 16.55 -18.09
C ILE A 267 -22.07 17.31 -18.10
N PRO A 268 -21.94 18.45 -17.39
CA PRO A 268 -20.67 19.15 -17.25
C PRO A 268 -19.59 18.21 -16.72
N ARG A 269 -18.40 18.25 -17.32
CA ARG A 269 -17.24 17.48 -16.87
C ARG A 269 -16.14 18.42 -16.45
N ILE A 270 -15.40 18.05 -15.42
CA ILE A 270 -14.34 18.87 -14.84
C ILE A 270 -13.05 18.06 -14.69
N CYS A 271 -11.93 18.77 -14.64
CA CYS A 271 -10.66 18.26 -14.18
C CYS A 271 -10.19 19.12 -13.00
N THR A 272 -9.81 18.47 -11.91
CA THR A 272 -9.09 19.12 -10.81
C THR A 272 -7.64 18.69 -10.92
N TRP A 273 -6.71 19.64 -10.86
CA TRP A 273 -5.29 19.33 -10.72
C TRP A 273 -4.72 19.99 -9.48
N ALA A 274 -3.71 19.35 -8.91
CA ALA A 274 -2.99 19.84 -7.75
C ALA A 274 -1.49 19.58 -7.94
N SER A 275 -0.68 20.49 -7.43
CA SER A 275 0.76 20.39 -7.44
C SER A 275 1.30 20.23 -6.04
N PHE A 276 2.23 19.30 -5.86
CA PHE A 276 2.73 18.87 -4.57
C PHE A 276 4.25 18.88 -4.51
N GLU A 277 4.77 19.04 -3.29
CA GLU A 277 6.16 18.79 -2.92
C GLU A 277 6.22 17.85 -1.71
N PRO A 278 7.06 16.80 -1.72
CA PRO A 278 7.35 16.00 -0.53
C PRO A 278 7.93 16.85 0.61
N ILE A 279 7.59 16.53 1.87
CA ILE A 279 7.97 17.39 3.03
C ILE A 279 9.09 16.84 3.92
N HIS A 280 9.53 15.60 3.69
CA HIS A 280 10.55 14.93 4.50
C HIS A 280 11.94 14.89 3.87
N THR A 281 12.17 15.65 2.80
CA THR A 281 13.47 15.79 2.12
C THR A 281 13.94 17.25 2.09
N ASP A 282 15.25 17.44 2.03
CA ASP A 282 15.87 18.77 1.86
C ASP A 282 15.89 19.22 0.38
N ASP A 283 15.63 18.31 -0.56
CA ASP A 283 15.60 18.56 -2.01
C ASP A 283 14.32 17.96 -2.63
N PRO A 284 13.15 18.60 -2.45
CA PRO A 284 11.88 18.06 -2.93
C PRO A 284 11.72 18.23 -4.45
N GLN A 285 11.41 17.14 -5.15
CA GLN A 285 10.97 17.19 -6.53
C GLN A 285 9.46 17.47 -6.58
N ARG A 286 9.09 18.65 -7.09
CA ARG A 286 7.68 19.02 -7.32
C ARG A 286 7.06 18.12 -8.38
N PHE A 287 5.82 17.70 -8.20
CA PHE A 287 5.01 16.99 -9.20
C PHE A 287 3.57 17.52 -9.26
N ILE A 288 2.82 17.11 -10.29
CA ILE A 288 1.41 17.47 -10.50
C ILE A 288 0.57 16.21 -10.69
N VAL A 289 -0.62 16.19 -10.09
CA VAL A 289 -1.63 15.17 -10.33
C VAL A 289 -2.89 15.83 -10.86
N ALA A 290 -3.41 15.34 -11.99
CA ALA A 290 -4.68 15.76 -12.59
C ALA A 290 -5.70 14.62 -12.46
N ASN A 291 -6.79 14.87 -11.75
CA ASN A 291 -7.91 13.95 -11.59
C ASN A 291 -9.02 14.25 -12.60
N VAL A 292 -9.50 13.21 -13.30
CA VAL A 292 -10.48 13.33 -14.38
C VAL A 292 -11.69 12.43 -14.17
N HIS A 293 -12.84 12.87 -14.67
CA HIS A 293 -14.00 12.00 -14.90
C HIS A 293 -14.58 12.36 -16.27
N LEU A 294 -14.16 11.63 -17.31
CA LEU A 294 -14.53 11.95 -18.68
C LEU A 294 -15.96 11.51 -19.02
N ASP A 295 -16.49 12.02 -20.13
CA ASP A 295 -17.86 11.73 -20.54
C ASP A 295 -18.06 10.28 -20.98
N HIS A 296 -19.11 9.64 -20.47
CA HIS A 296 -19.45 8.26 -20.76
C HIS A 296 -20.13 8.06 -22.13
N GLN A 297 -20.71 9.11 -22.73
CA GLN A 297 -21.54 8.98 -23.93
C GLN A 297 -20.81 9.36 -25.22
N SER A 298 -20.02 10.44 -25.18
CA SER A 298 -19.45 11.08 -26.36
C SER A 298 -17.94 10.82 -26.48
N PRO A 299 -17.50 9.94 -27.41
CA PRO A 299 -16.09 9.75 -27.71
C PRO A 299 -15.38 11.05 -28.12
N GLU A 300 -16.06 11.92 -28.87
CA GLU A 300 -15.53 13.21 -29.28
C GLU A 300 -15.30 14.13 -28.08
N SER A 301 -16.22 14.14 -27.11
CA SER A 301 -16.06 14.90 -25.86
C SER A 301 -14.83 14.43 -25.09
N ARG A 302 -14.64 13.11 -24.95
CA ARG A 302 -13.45 12.54 -24.28
C ARG A 302 -12.14 12.97 -24.95
N LEU A 303 -12.06 12.92 -26.28
CA LEU A 303 -10.84 13.31 -27.00
C LEU A 303 -10.54 14.81 -26.86
N LYS A 304 -11.56 15.67 -27.00
CA LYS A 304 -11.40 17.13 -26.81
C LYS A 304 -10.99 17.46 -25.37
N ALA A 305 -11.61 16.80 -24.39
CA ALA A 305 -11.28 16.93 -22.98
C ALA A 305 -9.82 16.59 -22.70
N ILE A 306 -9.33 15.44 -23.16
CA ILE A 306 -7.92 15.06 -22.96
C ILE A 306 -6.94 16.06 -23.60
N ARG A 307 -7.24 16.53 -24.81
CA ARG A 307 -6.42 17.56 -25.47
C ARG A 307 -6.41 18.88 -24.70
N GLN A 308 -7.53 19.25 -24.10
CA GLN A 308 -7.62 20.42 -23.22
C GLN A 308 -6.80 20.20 -21.95
N ILE A 309 -7.02 19.09 -21.25
CA ILE A 309 -6.31 18.71 -20.02
C ILE A 309 -4.81 18.79 -20.24
N ARG A 310 -4.28 18.09 -21.26
CA ARG A 310 -2.85 18.10 -21.59
C ARG A 310 -2.32 19.51 -21.80
N ARG A 311 -2.98 20.33 -22.62
CA ARG A 311 -2.52 21.72 -22.88
C ARG A 311 -2.53 22.59 -21.63
N THR A 312 -3.58 22.50 -20.82
CA THR A 312 -3.73 23.30 -19.59
C THR A 312 -2.67 22.92 -18.56
N ILE A 313 -2.51 21.63 -18.25
CA ILE A 313 -1.60 21.20 -17.19
C ILE A 313 -0.13 21.32 -17.58
N THR A 314 0.22 21.08 -18.85
CA THR A 314 1.61 21.28 -19.32
C THR A 314 2.04 22.74 -19.21
N ALA A 315 1.12 23.70 -19.35
CA ALA A 315 1.43 25.13 -19.16
C ALA A 315 1.74 25.48 -17.69
N GLU A 316 1.16 24.75 -16.73
CA GLU A 316 1.34 24.95 -15.29
C GLU A 316 2.53 24.17 -14.70
N ALA A 317 3.02 23.17 -15.45
CA ALA A 317 4.00 22.20 -14.97
C ALA A 317 5.36 22.81 -14.66
N ASN A 318 5.85 23.78 -15.44
CA ASN A 318 7.22 24.29 -15.33
C ASN A 318 8.25 23.14 -15.22
N ASN A 319 8.12 22.12 -16.08
CA ASN A 319 8.90 20.88 -16.10
C ASN A 319 8.66 19.90 -14.92
N ALA A 320 7.70 20.18 -14.03
CA ALA A 320 7.28 19.17 -13.06
C ALA A 320 6.58 18.00 -13.77
N PRO A 321 6.83 16.75 -13.38
CA PRO A 321 6.12 15.61 -13.93
C PRO A 321 4.64 15.65 -13.61
N ILE A 322 3.84 15.13 -14.55
CA ILE A 322 2.40 15.24 -14.52
C ILE A 322 1.77 13.85 -14.59
N PHE A 323 1.08 13.47 -13.53
CA PHE A 323 0.27 12.27 -13.45
C PHE A 323 -1.16 12.59 -13.82
N ILE A 324 -1.81 11.72 -14.60
CA ILE A 324 -3.23 11.87 -14.93
C ILE A 324 -3.95 10.62 -14.43
N ILE A 325 -4.86 10.81 -13.49
CA ILE A 325 -5.59 9.74 -12.82
C ILE A 325 -7.10 9.96 -13.01
N GLY A 326 -7.89 8.90 -12.99
CA GLY A 326 -9.35 9.07 -12.96
C GLY A 326 -10.14 8.00 -13.68
N ASP A 327 -11.44 8.27 -13.81
CA ASP A 327 -12.36 7.50 -14.67
C ASP A 327 -12.37 8.13 -16.06
N PHE A 328 -11.76 7.44 -17.01
CA PHE A 328 -11.65 7.88 -18.40
C PHE A 328 -12.88 7.52 -19.24
N ASN A 329 -13.77 6.66 -18.74
CA ASN A 329 -14.91 6.13 -19.47
C ASN A 329 -14.54 5.53 -20.86
N CYS A 330 -13.29 5.10 -21.03
CA CYS A 330 -12.79 4.42 -22.23
C CYS A 330 -11.65 3.47 -21.90
N LEU A 331 -11.43 2.50 -22.79
CA LEU A 331 -10.40 1.48 -22.61
C LEU A 331 -8.98 2.06 -22.82
N PRO A 332 -7.93 1.41 -22.30
CA PRO A 332 -6.54 1.89 -22.42
C PRO A 332 -6.05 2.04 -23.88
N ASP A 333 -6.64 1.29 -24.81
CA ASP A 333 -6.33 1.33 -26.23
C ASP A 333 -7.20 2.33 -27.01
N SER A 334 -8.03 3.13 -26.34
CA SER A 334 -8.91 4.11 -26.99
C SER A 334 -8.16 5.37 -27.42
N GLU A 335 -8.73 6.12 -28.37
CA GLU A 335 -8.11 7.34 -28.91
C GLU A 335 -7.74 8.40 -27.86
N PRO A 336 -8.56 8.68 -26.82
CA PRO A 336 -8.18 9.63 -25.78
C PRO A 336 -6.91 9.21 -25.01
N VAL A 337 -6.75 7.92 -24.73
CA VAL A 337 -5.56 7.41 -24.03
C VAL A 337 -4.35 7.44 -24.97
N ARG A 338 -4.53 7.09 -26.26
CA ARG A 338 -3.47 7.21 -27.26
C ARG A 338 -2.94 8.64 -27.42
N GLU A 339 -3.82 9.65 -27.37
CA GLU A 339 -3.39 11.06 -27.37
C GLU A 339 -2.42 11.37 -26.22
N LEU A 340 -2.56 10.73 -25.05
CA LEU A 340 -1.58 10.85 -23.97
C LEU A 340 -0.34 10.02 -24.24
N THR A 341 -0.48 8.75 -24.64
CA THR A 341 0.69 7.88 -24.83
C THR A 341 1.62 8.35 -25.95
N ASP A 342 1.06 8.92 -27.01
CA ASP A 342 1.82 9.51 -28.12
C ASP A 342 2.55 10.81 -27.71
N ASN A 343 2.24 11.37 -26.53
CA ASN A 343 2.79 12.62 -26.03
C ASN A 343 3.59 12.46 -24.72
N GLY A 344 4.07 11.25 -24.42
CA GLY A 344 5.05 11.06 -23.33
C GLY A 344 4.51 10.42 -22.05
N TRP A 345 3.29 9.87 -22.07
CA TRP A 345 2.74 9.09 -20.96
C TRP A 345 2.69 7.59 -21.26
N LYS A 346 2.54 6.79 -20.21
CA LYS A 346 2.21 5.36 -20.26
C LYS A 346 1.19 5.02 -19.18
N PRO A 347 0.28 4.06 -19.40
CA PRO A 347 -0.52 3.48 -18.32
C PRO A 347 0.39 2.85 -17.25
N SER A 348 0.04 2.99 -15.98
CA SER A 348 0.77 2.34 -14.88
C SER A 348 0.65 0.82 -14.90
N LEU A 349 -0.49 0.32 -15.39
CA LEU A 349 -0.84 -1.09 -15.31
C LEU A 349 -0.96 -1.74 -16.69
N GLU A 350 -0.28 -2.88 -16.87
CA GLU A 350 -0.41 -3.76 -18.03
C GLU A 350 -1.43 -4.89 -17.78
N GLY A 351 -1.74 -5.69 -18.80
CA GLY A 351 -2.65 -6.86 -18.69
C GLY A 351 -4.15 -6.53 -18.77
N ASP A 352 -5.02 -7.52 -18.56
CA ASP A 352 -6.46 -7.43 -18.88
C ASP A 352 -7.37 -7.42 -17.63
N VAL A 353 -6.93 -6.80 -16.53
CA VAL A 353 -7.77 -6.69 -15.31
C VAL A 353 -8.66 -5.45 -15.41
N GLY A 354 -9.97 -5.66 -15.40
CA GLY A 354 -10.98 -4.61 -15.45
C GLY A 354 -11.20 -3.90 -14.11
N THR A 355 -11.79 -2.71 -14.16
CA THR A 355 -12.09 -1.89 -12.97
C THR A 355 -13.58 -1.76 -12.73
N PHE A 356 -14.42 -1.74 -13.77
CA PHE A 356 -15.87 -1.56 -13.61
C PHE A 356 -16.60 -2.90 -13.47
N HIS A 357 -17.28 -3.12 -12.32
CA HIS A 357 -17.95 -4.38 -12.01
C HIS A 357 -19.44 -4.24 -11.66
N SER A 358 -20.04 -3.04 -11.64
CA SER A 358 -21.49 -2.86 -11.39
C SER A 358 -21.97 -3.55 -10.11
N PHE A 359 -21.21 -3.47 -9.02
CA PHE A 359 -21.46 -4.16 -7.75
C PHE A 359 -21.49 -5.70 -7.81
N THR A 360 -21.00 -6.33 -8.89
CA THR A 360 -20.94 -7.81 -8.99
C THR A 360 -19.68 -8.43 -8.41
N GLY A 361 -18.61 -7.64 -8.21
CA GLY A 361 -17.29 -8.14 -7.85
C GLY A 361 -16.48 -8.74 -9.00
N ASN A 362 -17.00 -8.70 -10.23
CA ASN A 362 -16.30 -9.20 -11.41
C ASN A 362 -16.28 -8.14 -12.52
N ALA A 363 -15.10 -7.56 -12.76
CA ALA A 363 -14.92 -6.50 -13.75
C ALA A 363 -14.49 -7.02 -15.14
N GLY A 364 -14.24 -8.33 -15.29
CA GLY A 364 -13.65 -8.90 -16.51
C GLY A 364 -12.38 -8.14 -16.92
N SER A 365 -12.35 -7.67 -18.17
CA SER A 365 -11.24 -6.88 -18.73
C SER A 365 -11.56 -5.42 -19.00
N ARG A 366 -12.72 -4.93 -18.53
CA ARG A 366 -13.15 -3.55 -18.77
C ARG A 366 -12.48 -2.59 -17.79
N ARG A 367 -11.26 -2.14 -18.13
CA ARG A 367 -10.53 -1.13 -17.38
C ARG A 367 -10.79 0.25 -17.96
N ILE A 368 -11.50 1.08 -17.21
CA ILE A 368 -11.83 2.47 -17.58
C ILE A 368 -11.28 3.48 -16.59
N ASP A 369 -10.82 3.03 -15.44
CA ASP A 369 -10.12 3.81 -14.43
C ASP A 369 -8.63 3.61 -14.63
N LEU A 370 -7.87 4.70 -14.80
CA LEU A 370 -6.47 4.64 -15.22
C LEU A 370 -5.60 5.60 -14.41
N ILE A 371 -4.34 5.20 -14.22
CA ILE A 371 -3.24 6.07 -13.80
C ILE A 371 -2.27 6.15 -14.97
N LEU A 372 -2.03 7.35 -15.48
CA LEU A 372 -1.10 7.65 -16.56
C LEU A 372 0.13 8.34 -15.96
N VAL A 373 1.30 7.78 -16.25
CA VAL A 373 2.60 8.14 -15.69
C VAL A 373 3.50 8.68 -16.82
N PRO A 374 4.27 9.75 -16.60
CA PRO A 374 5.28 10.19 -17.56
C PRO A 374 6.30 9.07 -17.86
N ASN A 375 6.70 8.93 -19.13
CA ASN A 375 7.51 7.81 -19.60
C ASN A 375 8.87 7.70 -18.89
N GLU A 376 9.43 8.84 -18.48
CA GLU A 376 10.69 9.00 -17.80
C GLU A 376 10.68 8.50 -16.34
N HIS A 377 9.53 8.19 -15.76
CA HIS A 377 9.41 7.69 -14.38
C HIS A 377 9.15 6.19 -14.32
N THR A 378 9.53 5.57 -13.20
CA THR A 378 9.46 4.13 -13.03
C THR A 378 8.21 3.75 -12.26
N VAL A 379 7.39 2.89 -12.83
CA VAL A 379 6.26 2.28 -12.10
C VAL A 379 6.80 1.03 -11.43
N GLU A 380 6.91 1.04 -10.11
CA GLU A 380 7.46 -0.07 -9.32
C GLU A 380 6.39 -1.16 -9.15
N GLN A 381 5.18 -0.74 -8.80
CA GLN A 381 4.02 -1.60 -8.63
C GLN A 381 2.78 -0.87 -9.12
N ALA A 382 1.85 -1.62 -9.71
CA ALA A 382 0.52 -1.15 -9.99
C ALA A 382 -0.45 -2.33 -9.94
N GLU A 383 -1.66 -2.09 -9.43
CA GLU A 383 -2.69 -3.13 -9.35
C GLU A 383 -4.11 -2.56 -9.37
N VAL A 384 -5.06 -3.44 -9.69
CA VAL A 384 -6.47 -3.20 -9.43
C VAL A 384 -6.82 -3.91 -8.13
N ILE A 385 -7.30 -3.17 -7.15
CA ILE A 385 -7.64 -3.72 -5.83
C ILE A 385 -9.02 -4.36 -5.93
N THR A 386 -9.05 -5.69 -6.06
CA THR A 386 -10.28 -6.48 -6.29
C THR A 386 -10.92 -7.02 -5.01
N VAL A 387 -10.36 -6.65 -3.86
CA VAL A 387 -10.81 -7.07 -2.51
C VAL A 387 -11.71 -6.00 -1.87
N GLY A 388 -12.37 -6.34 -0.75
CA GLY A 388 -13.16 -5.38 0.05
C GLY A 388 -14.68 -5.54 -0.05
N GLY A 389 -15.18 -6.46 -0.88
CA GLY A 389 -16.60 -6.82 -0.89
C GLY A 389 -16.98 -7.75 0.26
N GLU A 390 -18.00 -7.41 1.04
CA GLU A 390 -18.49 -8.25 2.14
C GLU A 390 -20.00 -8.51 1.98
N ARG A 391 -20.39 -9.80 1.97
CA ARG A 391 -21.80 -10.23 1.93
C ARG A 391 -22.64 -9.56 0.82
N GLY A 392 -22.01 -9.25 -0.32
CA GLY A 392 -22.65 -8.62 -1.48
C GLY A 392 -22.73 -7.09 -1.44
N ILE A 393 -22.13 -6.45 -0.44
CA ILE A 393 -21.91 -5.00 -0.38
C ILE A 393 -20.48 -4.73 -0.81
N TRP A 394 -20.30 -3.86 -1.80
CA TRP A 394 -18.97 -3.44 -2.27
C TRP A 394 -18.71 -1.98 -1.92
N PRO A 395 -17.44 -1.58 -1.73
CA PRO A 395 -17.04 -0.19 -1.54
C PRO A 395 -17.57 0.73 -2.65
N SER A 396 -17.55 0.28 -3.91
CA SER A 396 -18.09 0.97 -5.07
C SER A 396 -18.51 -0.03 -6.15
N ASP A 397 -19.04 0.44 -7.29
CA ASP A 397 -19.20 -0.36 -8.51
C ASP A 397 -17.96 -0.39 -9.41
N HIS A 398 -16.92 0.34 -9.00
CA HIS A 398 -15.57 0.29 -9.54
C HIS A 398 -14.60 -0.30 -8.50
N PHE A 399 -13.58 -0.98 -8.97
CA PHE A 399 -12.37 -1.27 -8.21
C PHE A 399 -11.40 -0.10 -8.34
N PRO A 400 -10.72 0.30 -7.26
CA PRO A 400 -9.66 1.29 -7.36
C PRO A 400 -8.43 0.74 -8.07
N VAL A 401 -7.68 1.66 -8.69
CA VAL A 401 -6.35 1.38 -9.22
C VAL A 401 -5.34 2.08 -8.32
N HIS A 402 -4.32 1.33 -7.89
CA HIS A 402 -3.20 1.82 -7.08
C HIS A 402 -1.89 1.66 -7.85
N ALA A 403 -0.97 2.60 -7.69
CA ALA A 403 0.35 2.53 -8.28
C ALA A 403 1.40 3.26 -7.44
N THR A 404 2.53 2.58 -7.22
CA THR A 404 3.75 3.14 -6.64
C THR A 404 4.66 3.58 -7.77
N VAL A 405 5.03 4.86 -7.80
CA VAL A 405 5.90 5.43 -8.83
C VAL A 405 7.14 6.06 -8.22
N THR A 406 8.30 5.67 -8.73
CA THR A 406 9.58 6.35 -8.45
C THR A 406 9.79 7.51 -9.40
N LEU A 407 9.88 8.71 -8.84
CA LEU A 407 10.30 9.93 -9.52
C LEU A 407 11.79 9.86 -9.82
N ASN A 408 12.11 9.62 -11.09
CA ASN A 408 13.48 9.74 -11.58
C ASN A 408 13.93 11.22 -11.56
N PRO A 409 15.21 11.50 -11.23
CA PRO A 409 15.73 12.86 -11.24
C PRO A 409 15.53 13.51 -12.60
N ASN A 410 15.19 14.80 -12.61
CA ASN A 410 15.11 15.57 -13.85
C ASN A 410 16.48 15.51 -14.54
N ILE A 411 16.56 14.86 -15.70
CA ILE A 411 17.74 14.96 -16.56
C ILE A 411 17.72 16.39 -17.11
N ALA A 412 18.59 17.26 -16.58
CA ALA A 412 18.79 18.56 -17.16
C ALA A 412 19.27 18.38 -18.62
N GLU A 413 18.46 18.80 -19.59
CA GLU A 413 18.90 18.97 -20.98
C GLU A 413 19.88 20.14 -21.13
#